data_AF-A0A2E1E7J9-F1
#
_entry.id   AF-A0A2E1E7J9-F1
#
_cell.length_a   1.000
_cell.length_b   1.000
_cell.length_c   1.000
_cell.angle_alpha   90.00
_cell.angle_beta   90.00
_cell.angle_gamma   90.00
#
_symmetry.space_group_name_H-M   'P 1'
#
loop_
_entity.id
_entity.type
_entity.pdbx_description
1 polymer ?
#
loop_
_entity_poly.entity_id
_entity_poly.type
_entity_poly.pdbx_seq_one_letter_code
_entity_poly.pdbx_strand_id
1 'polypeptide(L)'
;MGIKFDGTKVKDGSKTIANVYRDALKEGSSSGGKTLGNIYRDAIKLGSSSGGKTLCNISRGDIREGSSSGGRKLISLKDAAKSIGTTSQGPSTALVWWFFGR
;
A
#
# COMPACT_ATOMS: atom_id res chain seq x y z
N MET A 1 2.75 3.34 19.40
CA MET A 1 2.04 4.13 18.37
C MET A 1 2.00 3.28 17.13
N GLY A 2 0.84 3.08 16.51
CA GLY A 2 0.69 2.14 15.41
C GLY A 2 -0.03 2.78 14.23
N ILE A 3 0.39 2.42 13.03
CA ILE A 3 -0.24 2.84 11.79
C ILE A 3 -1.64 2.23 11.73
N LYS A 4 -2.64 3.06 11.42
CA LYS A 4 -4.02 2.65 11.16
C LYS A 4 -4.44 3.06 9.75
N PHE A 5 -4.95 2.10 8.98
CA PHE A 5 -5.50 2.32 7.66
C PHE A 5 -7.02 2.10 7.65
N ASP A 6 -7.75 3.16 7.35
CA ASP A 6 -9.21 3.18 7.35
C ASP A 6 -9.81 2.88 5.95
N GLY A 7 -9.00 2.35 5.02
CA GLY A 7 -9.39 2.13 3.62
C GLY A 7 -9.14 3.33 2.69
N THR A 8 -9.11 4.54 3.25
CA THR A 8 -8.81 5.78 2.47
C THR A 8 -7.69 6.62 3.09
N LYS A 9 -7.48 6.56 4.41
CA LYS A 9 -6.49 7.39 5.12
C LYS A 9 -5.60 6.53 5.98
N VAL A 10 -4.32 6.88 6.00
CA VAL A 10 -3.30 6.30 6.86
C VAL A 10 -3.06 7.28 8.00
N LYS A 11 -3.29 6.82 9.23
CA LYS A 11 -3.11 7.60 10.45
C LYS A 11 -1.98 7.02 11.28
N ASP A 12 -1.16 7.90 11.83
CA ASP A 12 -0.27 7.60 12.94
C ASP A 12 -0.79 8.37 14.18
N GLY A 13 -1.36 7.62 15.13
CA GLY A 13 -2.14 8.21 16.23
C GLY A 13 -3.31 9.06 15.72
N SER A 14 -3.34 10.34 16.09
CA SER A 14 -4.37 11.30 15.68
C SER A 14 -4.07 11.99 14.33
N LYS A 15 -2.84 11.86 13.81
CA LYS A 15 -2.40 12.58 12.61
C LYS A 15 -2.60 11.72 11.36
N THR A 16 -3.16 12.30 10.31
CA THR A 16 -3.17 11.67 8.99
C THR A 16 -1.84 11.94 8.31
N ILE A 17 -1.13 10.87 7.96
CA ILE A 17 0.22 10.94 7.35
C ILE A 17 0.19 10.62 5.86
N ALA A 18 -0.83 9.93 5.39
CA ALA A 18 -1.05 9.65 3.97
C ALA A 18 -2.53 9.39 3.67
N ASN A 19 -2.90 9.48 2.41
CA ASN A 19 -4.22 9.16 1.90
C ASN A 19 -4.12 8.33 0.63
N VAL A 20 -4.98 7.32 0.52
CA VAL A 20 -5.21 6.57 -0.72
C VAL A 20 -6.30 7.30 -1.47
N TYR A 21 -5.96 7.84 -2.64
CA TYR A 21 -6.88 8.50 -3.54
C TYR A 21 -6.90 7.75 -4.88
N ARG A 22 -8.06 7.19 -5.22
CA ARG A 22 -8.20 6.23 -6.33
C ARG A 22 -7.22 5.07 -6.12
N ASP A 23 -6.24 4.95 -7.00
CA ASP A 23 -5.23 3.90 -6.97
C ASP A 23 -3.86 4.39 -6.48
N ALA A 24 -3.77 5.62 -5.96
CA ALA A 24 -2.50 6.23 -5.58
C ALA A 24 -2.44 6.53 -4.08
N LEU A 25 -1.32 6.18 -3.45
CA LEU A 25 -0.99 6.61 -2.09
C LEU A 25 -0.25 7.93 -2.15
N LYS A 26 -0.83 8.92 -1.49
CA LYS A 26 -0.34 10.29 -1.43
C LYS A 26 0.07 10.65 -0.02
N GLU A 27 1.16 11.38 0.09
CA GLU A 27 1.64 11.89 1.36
C GLU A 27 0.72 12.99 1.90
N GLY A 28 0.49 12.97 3.21
CA GLY A 28 -0.38 13.90 3.92
C GLY A 28 -1.87 13.60 3.78
N SER A 29 -2.68 14.58 4.17
CA SER A 29 -4.14 14.44 4.22
C SER A 29 -4.86 14.84 2.93
N SER A 30 -4.14 15.42 1.95
CA SER A 30 -4.73 16.02 0.75
C SER A 30 -4.52 15.17 -0.50
N SER A 31 -5.51 15.16 -1.39
CA SER A 31 -5.46 14.54 -2.72
C SER A 31 -4.47 15.23 -3.68
N GLY A 32 -4.00 16.44 -3.35
CA GLY A 32 -2.92 17.14 -4.04
C GLY A 32 -1.51 16.72 -3.60
N GLY A 33 -1.38 15.87 -2.58
CA GLY A 33 -0.09 15.45 -2.02
C GLY A 33 0.80 14.69 -3.01
N LYS A 34 2.10 14.67 -2.70
CA LYS A 34 3.11 13.90 -3.44
C LYS A 34 2.70 12.44 -3.48
N THR A 35 2.70 11.84 -4.67
CA THR A 35 2.38 10.41 -4.82
C THR A 35 3.59 9.58 -4.42
N LEU A 36 3.43 8.76 -3.38
CA LEU A 36 4.44 7.83 -2.90
C LEU A 36 4.47 6.59 -3.79
N GLY A 37 3.30 6.04 -4.09
CA GLY A 37 3.14 4.89 -4.97
C GLY A 37 1.74 4.78 -5.54
N ASN A 38 1.58 3.89 -6.52
CA ASN A 38 0.31 3.58 -7.15
C ASN A 38 0.09 2.07 -7.26
N ILE A 39 -1.17 1.68 -7.34
CA ILE A 39 -1.62 0.35 -7.70
C ILE A 39 -1.82 0.36 -9.22
N TYR A 40 -1.21 -0.62 -9.89
CA TYR A 40 -1.42 -0.86 -11.30
C TYR A 40 -1.64 -2.35 -11.51
N ARG A 41 -2.87 -2.71 -11.88
CA ARG A 41 -3.35 -4.11 -11.92
C ARG A 41 -3.15 -4.75 -10.53
N ASP A 42 -2.29 -5.74 -10.43
CA ASP A 42 -1.94 -6.44 -9.20
C ASP A 42 -0.55 -6.05 -8.66
N ALA A 43 0.02 -4.95 -9.15
CA ALA A 43 1.36 -4.50 -8.76
C ALA A 43 1.32 -3.15 -8.07
N ILE A 44 2.16 -2.99 -7.05
CA ILE A 44 2.45 -1.71 -6.41
C ILE A 44 3.68 -1.12 -7.07
N LYS A 45 3.57 0.11 -7.55
CA LYS A 45 4.61 0.86 -8.24
C LYS A 45 5.00 2.11 -7.47
N LEU A 46 6.26 2.48 -7.60
CA LEU A 46 6.79 3.73 -7.04
C LEU A 46 6.34 4.93 -7.87
N GLY A 47 5.90 6.00 -7.20
CA GLY A 47 5.47 7.26 -7.82
C GLY A 47 4.05 7.20 -8.41
N SER A 48 3.73 8.16 -9.27
CA SER A 48 2.38 8.32 -9.87
C SER A 48 2.19 7.64 -11.22
N SER A 49 3.27 7.12 -11.84
CA SER A 49 3.21 6.59 -13.20
C SER A 49 3.05 5.07 -13.23
N SER A 50 2.25 4.59 -14.19
CA SER A 50 2.10 3.17 -14.54
C SER A 50 3.41 2.57 -15.12
N GLY A 51 4.31 3.40 -15.63
CA GLY A 51 5.67 3.00 -16.04
C GLY A 51 6.69 2.92 -14.89
N GLY A 52 6.28 3.27 -13.66
CA GLY A 52 7.16 3.30 -12.50
C GLY A 52 7.71 1.92 -12.10
N LYS A 53 8.82 1.93 -11.35
CA LYS A 53 9.44 0.74 -10.78
C LYS A 53 8.42 -0.04 -9.96
N THR A 54 8.20 -1.31 -10.31
CA THR A 54 7.37 -2.21 -9.50
C THR A 54 8.12 -2.56 -8.21
N LEU A 55 7.47 -2.32 -7.09
CA LEU A 55 7.98 -2.56 -5.74
C LEU A 55 7.60 -3.97 -5.28
N CYS A 56 6.30 -4.27 -5.31
CA CYS A 56 5.75 -5.57 -4.99
C CYS A 56 4.54 -5.88 -5.87
N ASN A 57 4.10 -7.13 -5.86
CA ASN A 57 2.85 -7.57 -6.45
C ASN A 57 2.00 -8.33 -5.45
N ILE A 58 0.70 -8.33 -5.70
CA ILE A 58 -0.28 -9.12 -4.97
C ILE A 58 -0.59 -10.35 -5.82
N SER A 59 -0.42 -11.54 -5.24
CA SER A 59 -0.77 -12.79 -5.93
C SER A 59 -1.25 -13.82 -4.92
N ARG A 60 -2.41 -14.42 -5.21
CA ARG A 60 -3.06 -15.43 -4.34
C ARG A 60 -3.26 -14.97 -2.89
N GLY A 61 -3.52 -13.67 -2.68
CA GLY A 61 -3.72 -13.10 -1.34
C GLY A 61 -2.42 -12.83 -0.56
N ASP A 62 -1.26 -12.94 -1.21
CA ASP A 62 0.04 -12.64 -0.64
C ASP A 62 0.70 -11.45 -1.33
N ILE A 63 1.46 -10.66 -0.56
CA ILE A 63 2.34 -9.62 -1.08
C ILE A 63 3.70 -10.25 -1.38
N ARG A 64 4.17 -10.08 -2.60
CA ARG A 64 5.41 -10.67 -3.12
C ARG A 64 6.33 -9.60 -3.66
N GLU A 65 7.63 -9.78 -3.49
CA GLU A 65 8.61 -8.82 -3.98
C GLU A 65 8.75 -8.86 -5.51
N GLY A 66 8.91 -7.69 -6.12
CA GLY A 66 9.14 -7.55 -7.56
C GLY A 66 7.87 -7.60 -8.41
N SER A 67 8.03 -7.70 -9.72
CA SER A 67 6.95 -7.62 -10.71
C SER A 67 6.33 -8.96 -11.11
N SER A 68 6.91 -10.08 -10.67
CA SER A 68 6.51 -11.42 -11.10
C SER A 68 5.76 -12.17 -9.99
N SER A 69 4.74 -12.93 -10.39
CA SER A 69 3.98 -13.83 -9.50
C SER A 69 4.86 -14.94 -8.90
N GLY A 70 6.02 -15.23 -9.49
CA GLY A 70 7.05 -16.13 -8.95
C GLY A 70 7.97 -15.49 -7.91
N GLY A 71 7.80 -14.20 -7.61
CA GLY A 71 8.61 -13.46 -6.65
C GLY A 71 8.48 -13.99 -5.22
N ARG A 72 9.47 -13.68 -4.38
CA ARG A 72 9.53 -14.10 -2.97
C ARG A 72 8.34 -13.52 -2.22
N LYS A 73 7.60 -14.39 -1.51
CA LYS A 73 6.55 -13.96 -0.59
C LYS A 73 7.16 -13.14 0.55
N LEU A 74 6.64 -11.93 0.74
CA LEU A 74 7.02 -11.04 1.83
C LEU A 74 6.10 -11.25 3.03
N ILE A 75 4.78 -11.15 2.80
CA ILE A 75 3.76 -11.28 3.85
C ILE A 75 2.42 -11.68 3.23
N SER A 76 1.49 -12.21 4.01
CA SER A 76 0.09 -12.38 3.57
C SER A 76 -0.67 -11.05 3.65
N LEU A 77 -1.67 -10.82 2.80
CA LEU A 77 -2.54 -9.63 2.91
C LEU A 77 -3.24 -9.56 4.27
N LYS A 78 -3.56 -10.72 4.87
CA LYS A 78 -4.17 -10.80 6.20
C LYS A 78 -3.25 -10.24 7.28
N ASP A 79 -1.98 -10.64 7.27
CA ASP A 79 -1.01 -10.18 8.27
C ASP A 79 -0.59 -8.73 8.00
N ALA A 80 -0.47 -8.34 6.73
CA ALA A 80 -0.27 -6.94 6.34
C ALA A 80 -1.42 -6.05 6.81
N ALA A 81 -2.67 -6.51 6.67
CA ALA A 81 -3.84 -5.78 7.13
C ALA A 81 -3.79 -5.57 8.66
N LYS A 82 -3.46 -6.63 9.41
CA LYS A 82 -3.30 -6.55 10.87
C LYS A 82 -2.20 -5.56 11.28
N SER A 83 -1.07 -5.53 10.58
CA SER A 83 0.04 -4.63 10.97
C SER A 83 -0.29 -3.16 10.72
N ILE A 84 -1.12 -2.84 9.73
CA ILE A 84 -1.63 -1.47 9.49
C ILE A 84 -3.01 -1.23 10.11
N GLY A 85 -3.45 -2.08 11.04
CA GLY A 85 -4.69 -1.89 11.80
C GLY A 85 -5.96 -1.83 10.94
N THR A 86 -6.00 -2.55 9.82
CA THR A 86 -7.16 -2.64 8.92
C THR A 86 -7.66 -4.08 8.81
N THR A 87 -8.90 -4.26 8.38
CA THR A 87 -9.46 -5.57 8.01
C THR A 87 -9.55 -5.78 6.50
N SER A 88 -9.31 -4.72 5.72
CA SER A 88 -9.32 -4.78 4.25
C SER A 88 -8.11 -5.55 3.75
N GLN A 89 -8.33 -6.45 2.79
CA GLN A 89 -7.30 -7.32 2.21
C GLN A 89 -7.15 -7.06 0.70
N GLY A 90 -7.16 -5.78 0.31
CA GLY A 90 -7.09 -5.36 -1.08
C GLY A 90 -5.69 -4.89 -1.52
N PRO A 91 -5.55 -4.46 -2.77
CA PRO A 91 -4.32 -3.86 -3.28
C PRO A 91 -3.89 -2.61 -2.49
N SER A 92 -4.85 -1.84 -1.99
CA SER A 92 -4.59 -0.67 -1.13
C SER A 92 -3.93 -1.05 0.19
N THR A 93 -4.26 -2.21 0.76
CA THR A 93 -3.57 -2.75 1.94
C THR A 93 -2.11 -3.02 1.65
N ALA A 94 -1.82 -3.64 0.51
CA ALA A 94 -0.43 -3.90 0.11
C ALA A 94 0.36 -2.61 -0.14
N LEU A 95 -0.28 -1.64 -0.78
CA LEU A 95 0.29 -0.31 -1.01
C LEU A 95 0.65 0.36 0.31
N VAL A 96 -0.28 0.46 1.25
CA VAL A 96 -0.05 1.13 2.54
C VAL A 96 0.97 0.36 3.38
N TRP A 97 0.85 -0.97 3.44
CA TRP A 97 1.79 -1.83 4.15
C TRP A 97 3.22 -1.66 3.65
N TRP A 98 3.44 -1.59 2.33
CA TRP A 98 4.77 -1.41 1.76
C TRP A 98 5.46 -0.12 2.24
N PHE A 99 4.72 0.99 2.35
CA PHE A 99 5.28 2.29 2.72
C PHE A 99 5.31 2.56 4.22
N PHE A 100 4.39 1.98 5.00
CA PHE A 100 4.21 2.33 6.42
C PHE A 100 4.18 1.14 7.38
N GLY A 101 4.05 -0.09 6.88
CA GLY A 101 3.89 -1.30 7.70
C GLY A 101 5.00 -2.35 7.55
N ARG A 102 6.01 -2.09 6.71
CA ARG A 102 7.22 -2.90 6.55
C ARG A 102 8.28 -2.54 7.58
#